data_AF-A0A7C1GRW5-F1
#
_entry.id   AF-A0A7C1GRW5-F1
#
_cell.length_a   1.000
_cell.length_b   1.000
_cell.length_c   1.000
_cell.angle_alpha   90.00
_cell.angle_beta   90.00
_cell.angle_gamma   90.00
#
_symmetry.space_group_name_H-M   'P 1'
#
loop_
_entity.id
_entity.type
_entity.pdbx_description
1 polymer ?
#
loop_
_entity_poly.entity_id
_entity_poly.type
_entity_poly.pdbx_seq_one_letter_code
_entity_poly.pdbx_strand_id
1 'polypeptide(L)'
;MRLKKIMTILLAAIVVLLILSSCIPKDPVAAATKKFIQFIESEGEPEGPFTGLLLGEVGEGDVIGSETAGGQQLQFQLQAVNQAGYFFYLDEAPGAFYDHPGKLVVISKSGQIIFEEDTEGWPTLNGNMVTAMSDREVYATAVIWDKWKMIKPIITVIDIDWIIRFLRIKGAVITSG
;
A
#
# COMPACT_ATOMS: atom_id res chain seq x y z
N MET A 1 37.03 24.43 28.22
CA MET A 1 36.82 22.99 27.88
C MET A 1 35.35 22.54 27.96
N ARG A 2 34.55 23.00 28.95
CA ARG A 2 33.13 22.59 29.09
C ARG A 2 32.24 23.02 27.93
N LEU A 3 32.39 24.26 27.44
CA LEU A 3 31.59 24.79 26.33
C LEU A 3 31.76 24.00 25.02
N LYS A 4 33.00 23.63 24.67
CA LYS A 4 33.30 22.81 23.48
C LYS A 4 32.65 21.42 23.55
N LYS A 5 32.66 20.78 24.74
CA LYS A 5 32.01 19.48 24.98
C LYS A 5 30.48 19.57 24.85
N ILE A 6 29.87 20.63 25.40
CA ILE A 6 28.43 20.87 25.29
C ILE A 6 28.04 21.07 23.82
N MET A 7 28.81 21.85 23.06
CA MET A 7 28.55 22.11 21.64
C MET A 7 28.65 20.84 20.78
N THR A 8 29.63 19.97 21.05
CA THR A 8 29.74 18.68 20.35
C THR A 8 28.59 17.72 20.68
N ILE A 9 28.12 17.69 21.93
CA ILE A 9 26.98 16.85 22.33
C ILE A 9 25.70 17.37 21.67
N LEU A 10 25.49 18.68 21.63
CA LEU A 10 24.34 19.29 20.98
C LEU A 10 24.32 18.99 19.48
N LEU A 11 25.48 19.10 18.81
CA LEU A 11 25.61 18.79 17.40
C LEU A 11 25.33 17.31 17.10
N ALA A 12 25.85 16.40 17.93
CA ALA A 12 25.58 14.97 17.81
C ALA A 12 24.09 14.65 18.02
N ALA A 13 23.44 15.28 19.01
CA ALA A 13 22.01 15.12 19.24
C ALA A 13 21.16 15.61 18.06
N ILE A 14 21.53 16.75 17.45
CA ILE A 14 20.86 17.28 16.25
C ILE A 14 21.03 16.33 15.06
N VAL A 15 22.22 15.79 14.83
CA VAL A 15 22.48 14.83 13.75
C VAL A 15 21.65 13.55 13.94
N VAL A 16 21.59 13.02 15.17
CA VAL A 16 20.73 11.86 15.48
C VAL A 16 19.26 12.18 15.24
N LEU A 17 18.79 13.37 15.64
CA LEU A 17 17.41 13.81 15.41
C LEU A 17 17.08 13.92 13.92
N LEU A 18 18.01 14.41 13.10
CA LEU A 18 17.85 14.52 11.65
C LEU A 18 17.81 13.14 10.97
N ILE A 19 18.64 12.20 11.41
CA ILE A 19 18.62 10.81 10.92
C ILE A 19 17.29 10.14 11.27
N LEU A 20 16.80 10.30 12.51
CA LEU A 20 15.51 9.74 12.93
C LEU A 20 14.32 10.38 12.20
N SER A 21 14.40 11.67 11.89
CA SER A 21 13.34 12.38 11.13
C SER A 21 13.25 11.91 9.67
N SER A 22 14.34 11.36 9.11
CA SER A 22 14.35 10.81 7.75
C SER A 22 13.64 9.46 7.61
N CYS A 23 13.26 8.82 8.72
CA CYS A 23 12.53 7.55 8.72
C CYS A 23 11.01 7.73 8.49
N ILE A 24 10.48 8.95 8.49
CA ILE A 24 9.07 9.21 8.19
C ILE A 24 8.95 9.58 6.71
N PRO A 25 8.21 8.79 5.90
CA PRO A 25 7.98 9.15 4.52
C PRO A 25 7.31 10.51 4.42
N LYS A 26 7.78 11.37 3.50
CA LYS A 26 7.16 12.68 3.23
C LYS A 26 5.68 12.55 2.83
N ASP A 27 5.35 11.44 2.17
CA ASP A 27 3.99 11.02 1.87
C ASP A 27 3.82 9.57 2.34
N PRO A 28 3.22 9.35 3.53
CA PRO A 28 3.07 8.01 4.09
C PRO A 28 2.08 7.14 3.30
N VAL A 29 1.09 7.75 2.64
CA VAL A 29 0.14 7.03 1.78
C VAL A 29 0.87 6.51 0.56
N ALA A 30 1.61 7.37 -0.15
CA ALA A 30 2.37 6.95 -1.32
C ALA A 30 3.43 5.87 -1.00
N ALA A 31 4.05 5.95 0.18
CA ALA A 31 4.98 4.93 0.65
C ALA A 31 4.28 3.58 0.91
N ALA A 32 3.10 3.60 1.55
CA ALA A 32 2.30 2.40 1.77
C ALA A 32 1.79 1.80 0.45
N THR A 33 1.28 2.63 -0.46
CA THR A 33 0.87 2.23 -1.82
C THR A 33 2.02 1.53 -2.56
N LYS A 34 3.23 2.10 -2.51
CA LYS A 34 4.41 1.46 -3.11
C LYS A 34 4.72 0.10 -2.48
N LYS A 35 4.59 -0.02 -1.16
CA LYS A 35 4.79 -1.28 -0.43
C LYS A 35 3.75 -2.33 -0.81
N PHE A 36 2.49 -1.92 -0.97
CA PHE A 36 1.42 -2.80 -1.40
C PHE A 36 1.64 -3.33 -2.83
N ILE A 37 2.06 -2.47 -3.76
CA ILE A 37 2.40 -2.89 -5.12
C ILE A 37 3.58 -3.88 -5.11
N GLN A 38 4.64 -3.57 -4.35
CA GLN A 38 5.80 -4.46 -4.20
C GLN A 38 5.41 -5.82 -3.61
N PHE A 39 4.45 -5.82 -2.69
CA PHE A 39 3.92 -7.04 -2.10
C PHE A 39 3.24 -7.92 -3.16
N ILE A 40 2.33 -7.37 -3.96
CA ILE A 40 1.67 -8.10 -5.08
C ILE A 40 2.72 -8.65 -6.05
N GLU A 41 3.72 -7.85 -6.41
CA GLU A 41 4.80 -8.29 -7.31
C GLU A 41 5.62 -9.44 -6.72
N SER A 42 5.83 -9.45 -5.39
CA SER A 42 6.61 -10.48 -4.71
C SER A 42 5.87 -11.80 -4.53
N GLU A 43 4.55 -11.77 -4.39
CA GLU A 43 3.72 -12.98 -4.34
C GLU A 43 3.48 -13.61 -5.72
N GLY A 44 3.64 -12.81 -6.77
CA GLY A 44 3.28 -13.18 -8.13
C GLY A 44 1.93 -12.56 -8.48
N GLU A 45 1.93 -11.70 -9.50
CA GLU A 45 0.71 -11.04 -9.94
C GLU A 45 -0.35 -12.06 -10.38
N PRO A 46 -1.64 -11.87 -10.01
CA PRO A 46 -2.72 -12.69 -10.54
C PRO A 46 -2.69 -12.75 -12.06
N GLU A 47 -2.90 -13.94 -12.65
CA GLU A 47 -2.85 -14.10 -14.11
C GLU A 47 -3.94 -13.28 -14.81
N GLY A 48 -5.13 -13.26 -14.21
CA GLY A 48 -6.32 -12.55 -14.68
C GLY A 48 -6.28 -11.02 -14.51
N PRO A 49 -7.41 -10.34 -14.80
CA PRO A 49 -7.56 -8.92 -14.47
C PRO A 49 -7.52 -8.75 -12.95
N PHE A 50 -6.79 -7.74 -12.48
CA PHE A 50 -6.82 -7.37 -11.07
C PHE A 50 -6.65 -5.86 -10.90
N THR A 51 -7.16 -5.37 -9.78
CA THR A 51 -6.92 -4.00 -9.32
C THR A 51 -6.51 -3.98 -7.86
N GLY A 52 -5.57 -3.11 -7.53
CA GLY A 52 -5.25 -2.76 -6.16
C GLY A 52 -6.02 -1.52 -5.75
N LEU A 53 -6.67 -1.56 -4.58
CA LEU A 53 -7.45 -0.47 -4.03
C LEU A 53 -6.88 -0.01 -2.69
N LEU A 54 -6.86 1.31 -2.47
CA LEU A 54 -6.70 1.91 -1.15
C LEU A 54 -8.08 2.19 -0.57
N LEU A 55 -8.44 1.48 0.48
CA LEU A 55 -9.77 1.54 1.10
C LEU A 55 -9.87 2.58 2.21
N GLY A 56 -8.75 3.04 2.75
CA GLY A 56 -8.69 4.10 3.74
C GLY A 56 -7.59 3.90 4.78
N GLU A 57 -7.63 4.74 5.82
CA GLU A 57 -6.80 4.56 7.00
C GLU A 57 -7.50 3.67 8.03
N VAL A 58 -6.71 2.97 8.84
CA VAL A 58 -7.21 2.19 9.98
C VAL A 58 -6.44 2.57 11.24
N GLY A 59 -7.14 2.57 12.36
CA GLY A 59 -6.60 2.80 13.70
C GLY A 59 -6.30 1.50 14.44
N GLU A 60 -5.52 1.60 15.52
CA GLU A 60 -5.35 0.48 16.45
C GLU A 60 -6.71 0.06 17.03
N GLY A 61 -6.99 -1.25 17.02
CA GLY A 61 -8.26 -1.80 17.48
C GLY A 61 -9.34 -1.92 16.40
N ASP A 62 -9.14 -1.33 15.21
CA ASP A 62 -10.05 -1.54 14.09
C ASP A 62 -10.05 -3.00 13.64
N VAL A 63 -11.22 -3.50 13.26
CA VAL A 63 -11.41 -4.89 12.89
C VAL A 63 -11.60 -5.00 11.39
N ILE A 64 -10.69 -5.70 10.73
CA ILE A 64 -10.81 -6.04 9.31
C ILE A 64 -11.64 -7.30 9.16
N GLY A 65 -12.48 -7.37 8.14
CA GLY A 65 -13.25 -8.56 7.84
C GLY A 65 -13.64 -8.65 6.38
N SER A 66 -14.52 -9.61 6.10
CA SER A 66 -15.07 -9.83 4.77
C SER A 66 -16.53 -10.26 4.84
N GLU A 67 -17.32 -9.77 3.89
CA GLU A 67 -18.75 -10.06 3.73
C GLU A 67 -19.04 -10.57 2.33
N THR A 68 -20.08 -11.39 2.17
CA THR A 68 -20.53 -11.82 0.84
C THR A 68 -21.01 -10.62 0.01
N ALA A 69 -20.78 -10.66 -1.30
CA ALA A 69 -21.33 -9.75 -2.28
C ALA A 69 -22.87 -9.77 -2.17
N GLY A 70 -23.43 -8.71 -1.59
CA GLY A 70 -24.85 -8.61 -1.23
C GLY A 70 -25.12 -8.31 0.25
N GLY A 71 -24.10 -8.30 1.11
CA GLY A 71 -24.16 -7.82 2.50
C GLY A 71 -25.07 -8.64 3.43
N GLN A 72 -25.45 -9.85 3.01
CA GLN A 72 -26.39 -10.69 3.78
C GLN A 72 -25.67 -11.60 4.78
N GLN A 73 -24.36 -11.81 4.64
CA GLN A 73 -23.61 -12.72 5.49
C GLN A 73 -22.14 -12.28 5.63
N LEU A 74 -21.71 -12.05 6.88
CA LEU A 74 -20.29 -11.98 7.24
C LEU A 74 -19.65 -13.33 6.93
N GLN A 75 -18.68 -13.35 6.02
CA GLN A 75 -17.88 -14.53 5.76
C GLN A 75 -16.95 -14.78 6.94
N PHE A 76 -16.33 -13.72 7.47
CA PHE A 76 -15.55 -13.76 8.70
C PHE A 76 -15.27 -12.34 9.23
N GLN A 77 -15.00 -12.27 10.54
CA GLN A 77 -14.47 -11.10 11.22
C GLN A 77 -13.08 -11.48 11.76
N LEU A 78 -12.02 -10.83 11.27
CA LEU A 78 -10.65 -11.17 11.64
C LEU A 78 -10.18 -10.38 12.85
N GLN A 79 -8.93 -10.60 13.22
CA GLN A 79 -8.30 -9.98 14.37
C GLN A 79 -8.25 -8.45 14.23
N ALA A 80 -8.44 -7.75 15.35
CA ALA A 80 -8.22 -6.33 15.42
C ALA A 80 -6.76 -5.99 15.08
N VAL A 81 -6.54 -4.96 14.27
CA VAL A 81 -5.19 -4.51 13.94
C VAL A 81 -4.52 -3.94 15.19
N ASN A 82 -3.26 -4.30 15.38
CA ASN A 82 -2.49 -3.92 16.58
C ASN A 82 -1.80 -2.55 16.46
N GLN A 83 -1.91 -1.88 15.32
CA GLN A 83 -1.40 -0.52 15.11
C GLN A 83 -2.09 0.15 13.92
N ALA A 84 -2.01 1.49 13.88
CA ALA A 84 -2.58 2.28 12.79
C ALA A 84 -1.84 2.08 11.45
N GLY A 85 -2.58 2.20 10.36
CA GLY A 85 -2.07 1.94 9.01
C GLY A 85 -3.01 2.36 7.90
N TYR A 86 -2.83 1.71 6.75
CA TYR A 86 -3.57 1.89 5.53
C TYR A 86 -4.10 0.54 5.07
N PHE A 87 -5.40 0.47 4.81
CA PHE A 87 -6.09 -0.74 4.40
C PHE A 87 -6.20 -0.80 2.88
N PHE A 88 -5.73 -1.90 2.31
CA PHE A 88 -5.72 -2.18 0.89
C PHE A 88 -6.49 -3.46 0.59
N TYR A 89 -6.97 -3.53 -0.64
CA TYR A 89 -7.60 -4.71 -1.20
C TYR A 89 -7.05 -4.99 -2.59
N LEU A 90 -6.62 -6.23 -2.81
CA LEU A 90 -6.37 -6.79 -4.13
C LEU A 90 -7.66 -7.42 -4.61
N ASP A 91 -8.28 -6.82 -5.61
CA ASP A 91 -9.48 -7.30 -6.27
C ASP A 91 -9.08 -8.07 -7.53
N GLU A 92 -9.28 -9.39 -7.55
CA GLU A 92 -8.96 -10.26 -8.69
C GLU A 92 -10.12 -10.43 -9.69
N ALA A 93 -11.24 -9.75 -9.47
CA ALA A 93 -12.32 -9.65 -10.45
C ALA A 93 -12.89 -8.22 -10.50
N PRO A 94 -12.11 -7.22 -10.99
CA PRO A 94 -12.48 -5.82 -10.91
C PRO A 94 -13.87 -5.51 -11.48
N GLY A 95 -14.75 -4.96 -10.64
CA GLY A 95 -16.12 -4.60 -11.01
C GLY A 95 -17.10 -5.77 -11.05
N ALA A 96 -16.72 -6.94 -10.53
CA ALA A 96 -17.64 -8.03 -10.27
C ALA A 96 -18.55 -7.71 -9.07
N PHE A 97 -19.82 -8.13 -9.18
CA PHE A 97 -20.83 -7.98 -8.13
C PHE A 97 -21.19 -9.31 -7.46
N TYR A 98 -20.23 -10.24 -7.40
CA TYR A 98 -20.36 -11.59 -6.83
C TYR A 98 -19.13 -11.91 -5.97
N ASP A 99 -19.17 -12.97 -5.17
CA ASP A 99 -18.02 -13.43 -4.37
C ASP A 99 -16.88 -13.90 -5.27
N HIS A 100 -15.70 -13.32 -5.13
CA HIS A 100 -14.53 -13.62 -5.95
C HIS A 100 -13.25 -13.54 -5.12
N PRO A 101 -12.18 -14.23 -5.56
CA PRO A 101 -10.89 -14.13 -4.91
C PRO A 101 -10.41 -12.68 -4.80
N GLY A 102 -9.76 -12.41 -3.69
CA GLY A 102 -9.07 -11.18 -3.42
C GLY A 102 -8.21 -11.30 -2.17
N LYS A 103 -7.50 -10.24 -1.83
CA LYS A 103 -6.61 -10.23 -0.67
C LYS A 103 -6.70 -8.93 0.11
N LEU A 104 -6.90 -9.04 1.41
CA LEU A 104 -6.95 -7.95 2.37
C LEU A 104 -5.55 -7.69 2.91
N VAL A 105 -5.08 -6.44 2.87
CA VAL A 105 -3.73 -6.11 3.37
C VAL A 105 -3.77 -4.82 4.17
N VAL A 106 -3.16 -4.80 5.35
CA VAL A 106 -2.92 -3.54 6.09
C VAL A 106 -1.42 -3.28 6.20
N ILE A 107 -1.02 -2.09 5.79
CA ILE A 107 0.35 -1.61 5.90
C ILE A 107 0.40 -0.50 6.94
N SER A 108 1.24 -0.67 7.95
CA SER A 108 1.43 0.31 9.01
C SER A 108 1.95 1.64 8.46
N LYS A 109 1.85 2.71 9.26
CA LYS A 109 2.49 4.00 8.94
C LYS A 109 4.02 3.91 8.77
N SER A 110 4.66 2.87 9.32
CA SER A 110 6.10 2.58 9.15
C SER A 110 6.42 1.74 7.90
N GLY A 111 5.40 1.28 7.15
CA GLY A 111 5.57 0.52 5.92
C GLY A 111 5.69 -1.00 6.12
N GLN A 112 5.34 -1.52 7.30
CA GLN A 112 5.30 -2.95 7.60
C GLN A 112 3.90 -3.50 7.31
N ILE A 113 3.81 -4.66 6.64
CA ILE A 113 2.55 -5.41 6.55
C ILE A 113 2.23 -5.97 7.94
N ILE A 114 1.08 -5.58 8.47
CA ILE A 114 0.60 -5.99 9.80
C ILE A 114 -0.63 -6.88 9.76
N PHE A 115 -1.23 -6.99 8.59
CA PHE A 115 -2.38 -7.83 8.35
C PHE A 115 -2.36 -8.24 6.89
N GLU A 116 -2.64 -9.51 6.65
CA GLU A 116 -2.75 -10.10 5.33
C GLU A 116 -3.70 -11.28 5.44
N GLU A 117 -4.73 -11.32 4.60
CA GLU A 117 -5.61 -12.49 4.49
C GLU A 117 -6.20 -12.60 3.09
N ASP A 118 -6.23 -13.83 2.55
CA ASP A 118 -7.02 -14.17 1.38
C ASP A 118 -8.53 -14.10 1.69
N THR A 119 -9.34 -13.70 0.71
CA THR A 119 -10.79 -13.63 0.87
C THR A 119 -11.52 -13.92 -0.43
N GLU A 120 -12.78 -14.37 -0.32
CA GLU A 120 -13.69 -14.51 -1.45
C GLU A 120 -14.80 -13.43 -1.42
N GLY A 121 -14.79 -12.55 -0.43
CA GLY A 121 -15.83 -11.55 -0.19
C GLY A 121 -15.33 -10.12 -0.30
N TRP A 122 -16.24 -9.19 -0.02
CA TRP A 122 -15.98 -7.77 -0.03
C TRP A 122 -15.38 -7.29 1.29
N PRO A 123 -14.36 -6.42 1.25
CA PRO A 123 -13.68 -5.90 2.43
C PRO A 123 -14.63 -5.14 3.36
N THR A 124 -14.54 -5.46 4.66
CA THR A 124 -15.23 -4.72 5.72
C THR A 124 -14.26 -4.12 6.73
N LEU A 125 -14.69 -3.00 7.31
CA LEU A 125 -14.02 -2.32 8.40
C LEU A 125 -15.02 -2.13 9.54
N ASN A 126 -14.69 -2.65 10.71
CA ASN A 126 -15.55 -2.63 11.91
C ASN A 126 -16.97 -3.18 11.62
N GLY A 127 -17.05 -4.24 10.81
CA GLY A 127 -18.32 -4.88 10.43
C GLY A 127 -19.18 -4.07 9.46
N ASN A 128 -18.62 -3.04 8.81
CA ASN A 128 -19.29 -2.31 7.74
C ASN A 128 -18.50 -2.50 6.44
N MET A 129 -19.21 -2.81 5.36
CA MET A 129 -18.67 -2.80 4.01
C MET A 129 -18.02 -1.44 3.69
N VAL A 130 -16.79 -1.47 3.18
CA VAL A 130 -16.11 -0.23 2.79
C VAL A 130 -16.82 0.40 1.60
N THR A 131 -16.98 1.73 1.62
CA THR A 131 -17.82 2.46 0.64
C THR A 131 -17.43 2.19 -0.80
N ALA A 132 -16.13 2.00 -1.07
CA ALA A 132 -15.60 1.68 -2.40
C ALA A 132 -16.23 0.42 -3.02
N MET A 133 -16.78 -0.51 -2.24
CA MET A 133 -17.45 -1.71 -2.78
C MET A 133 -18.91 -1.45 -3.15
N SER A 134 -19.53 -0.40 -2.58
CA SER A 134 -20.93 -0.05 -2.80
C SER A 134 -21.15 1.10 -3.79
N ASP A 135 -20.10 1.86 -4.11
CA ASP A 135 -20.16 3.03 -4.97
C ASP A 135 -19.07 2.98 -6.05
N ARG A 136 -19.49 3.00 -7.31
CA ARG A 136 -18.61 2.88 -8.48
C ARG A 136 -17.67 4.07 -8.65
N GLU A 137 -18.10 5.28 -8.30
CA GLU A 137 -17.25 6.47 -8.39
C GLU A 137 -16.17 6.40 -7.32
N VAL A 138 -16.55 6.02 -6.10
CA VAL A 138 -15.60 5.82 -4.99
C VAL A 138 -14.63 4.68 -5.33
N TYR A 139 -15.11 3.56 -5.88
CA TYR A 139 -14.27 2.47 -6.38
C TYR A 139 -13.21 2.99 -7.34
N ALA A 140 -13.63 3.73 -8.38
CA ALA A 140 -12.72 4.24 -9.41
C ALA A 140 -11.65 5.17 -8.83
N THR A 141 -11.97 5.94 -7.79
CA THR A 141 -10.98 6.79 -7.08
C THR A 141 -10.07 6.02 -6.13
N ALA A 142 -10.53 4.88 -5.60
CA ALA A 142 -9.75 4.02 -4.71
C ALA A 142 -8.73 3.15 -5.45
N VAL A 143 -8.91 2.92 -6.77
CA VAL A 143 -7.96 2.15 -7.59
C VAL A 143 -6.61 2.86 -7.65
N ILE A 144 -5.62 2.25 -7.00
CA ILE A 144 -4.21 2.68 -7.00
C ILE A 144 -3.33 1.83 -7.92
N TRP A 145 -3.82 0.64 -8.30
CA TRP A 145 -3.17 -0.23 -9.25
C TRP A 145 -4.18 -0.87 -10.19
N ASP A 146 -3.96 -0.75 -11.50
CA ASP A 146 -4.75 -1.40 -12.53
C ASP A 146 -3.79 -2.02 -13.55
N LYS A 147 -3.75 -3.36 -13.58
CA LYS A 147 -2.83 -4.12 -14.45
C LYS A 147 -2.95 -3.72 -15.92
N TRP A 148 -4.14 -3.35 -16.37
CA TRP A 148 -4.42 -3.07 -17.79
C TRP A 148 -4.21 -1.61 -18.17
N LYS A 149 -4.25 -0.69 -17.19
CA LYS A 149 -4.03 0.74 -17.44
C LYS A 149 -2.62 1.21 -17.14
N MET A 150 -1.91 0.53 -16.23
CA MET A 150 -0.58 0.95 -15.81
C MET A 150 0.52 0.17 -16.54
N ILE A 151 1.16 0.83 -17.50
CA ILE A 151 2.35 0.30 -18.18
C ILE A 151 3.51 0.41 -17.20
N LYS A 152 4.01 -0.72 -16.70
CA LYS A 152 5.26 -0.75 -15.94
C LYS A 152 6.38 -0.17 -16.82
N PRO A 153 7.13 0.84 -16.37
CA PRO A 153 8.33 1.22 -17.09
C PRO A 153 9.28 0.04 -17.10
N ILE A 154 9.64 -0.43 -18.29
CA ILE A 154 10.71 -1.42 -18.43
C ILE A 154 12.01 -0.67 -18.17
N ILE A 155 12.59 -0.88 -16.99
CA ILE A 155 13.90 -0.33 -16.62
C ILE A 155 14.95 -1.34 -17.06
N THR A 156 15.62 -1.05 -18.17
CA THR A 156 16.82 -1.79 -18.56
C THR A 156 18.02 -1.15 -17.88
N VAL A 157 18.71 -1.92 -17.04
CA VAL A 157 19.99 -1.53 -16.47
C VAL A 157 21.08 -1.86 -17.50
N ILE A 158 21.80 -0.86 -17.97
CA ILE A 158 22.98 -1.02 -18.82
C ILE A 158 24.19 -0.66 -17.98
N ASP A 159 24.90 -1.69 -17.51
CA ASP A 159 26.18 -1.53 -16.83
C ASP A 159 27.27 -1.45 -17.90
N ILE A 160 27.93 -0.30 -18.03
CA ILE A 160 29.03 -0.08 -19.00
C ILE A 160 30.39 -0.38 -18.33
N ASP A 161 30.48 -0.12 -17.03
CA ASP A 161 31.63 -0.43 -16.16
C ASP A 161 31.18 -0.49 -14.68
N TRP A 162 32.02 -0.96 -13.76
CA TRP A 162 31.69 -1.07 -12.32
C TRP A 162 31.39 0.28 -11.64
N ILE A 163 31.73 1.40 -12.29
CA ILE A 163 31.47 2.77 -11.81
C ILE A 163 30.26 3.41 -12.51
N ILE A 164 29.81 2.88 -13.66
CA ILE A 164 28.86 3.58 -14.54
C ILE A 164 27.68 2.67 -14.89
N ARG A 165 26.55 2.98 -14.25
CA ARG A 165 25.24 2.34 -14.46
C ARG A 165 24.28 3.30 -15.13
N PHE A 166 23.74 2.91 -16.29
CA PHE A 166 22.67 3.63 -16.95
C PHE A 166 21.32 2.94 -16.72
N LEU A 167 20.31 3.72 -16.35
CA LEU A 167 18.93 3.26 -16.28
C LEU A 167 18.21 3.75 -17.54
N ARG A 168 17.83 2.81 -18.42
CA ARG A 168 16.97 3.11 -19.56
C ARG A 168 15.53 2.77 -19.20
N ILE A 169 14.70 3.78 -19.04
CA ILE A 169 13.28 3.66 -18.70
C ILE A 169 12.48 3.76 -20.01
N LYS A 170 11.88 2.67 -20.49
CA LYS A 170 10.90 2.72 -21.60
C LYS A 170 9.49 2.64 -21.01
N GLY A 171 8.63 3.63 -21.30
CA GLY A 171 7.17 3.53 -21.05
C GLY A 171 6.48 4.70 -20.35
N ALA A 172 7.16 5.78 -19.97
CA ALA A 172 6.51 6.95 -19.37
C ALA A 172 6.82 8.23 -20.15
N VAL A 173 5.78 8.89 -20.67
CA VAL A 173 5.80 10.32 -21.00
C VAL A 173 5.11 11.03 -19.84
N ILE A 174 5.87 11.76 -19.02
CA ILE A 174 5.31 12.73 -18.09
C ILE A 174 5.18 14.03 -18.89
N THR A 175 3.96 14.48 -19.16
CA THR A 175 3.75 15.87 -19.60
C THR A 175 3.44 16.70 -18.36
N SER A 176 4.36 17.59 -18.00
CA SER A 176 4.08 18.68 -17.06
C SER A 176 3.36 19.77 -17.83
N GLY A 177 2.08 19.99 -17.53
CA GLY A 177 1.40 21.27 -17.76
C GLY A 177 1.67 22.20 -16.60
#